data_AF-A0A847MWW0-F1
#
_entry.id   AF-A0A847MWW0-F1
#
_cell.length_a   1.000
_cell.length_b   1.000
_cell.length_c   1.000
_cell.angle_alpha   90.00
_cell.angle_beta   90.00
_cell.angle_gamma   90.00
#
_symmetry.space_group_name_H-M   'P 1'
#
loop_
_entity.id
_entity.type
_entity.pdbx_description
1 polymer ?
#
loop_
_entity_poly.entity_id
_entity_poly.type
_entity_poly.pdbx_seq_one_letter_code
_entity_poly.pdbx_strand_id
1 'polypeptide(L)'
;MDEAAASRLEGRDTLERGRTAVERRVWDSGCASLMAADDSGVLTEPEDIERLALCAQLTGRQELAEAHWARAHECFVDRGDIRGAVRCAFWLGLVLIVGRGVEARGGAWIGRARR
;
A
#
# COMPACT_ATOMS: atom_id res chain seq x y z
N MET A 1 31.09 -7.76 -9.68
CA MET A 1 29.85 -7.55 -8.90
C MET A 1 28.84 -6.99 -9.88
N ASP A 2 27.71 -7.68 -10.05
CA ASP A 2 26.69 -7.35 -11.05
C ASP A 2 25.93 -6.07 -10.65
N GLU A 3 25.79 -5.12 -11.57
CA GLU A 3 25.09 -3.83 -11.37
C GLU A 3 23.62 -4.05 -10.97
N ALA A 4 22.99 -5.11 -11.49
CA ALA A 4 21.64 -5.50 -11.11
C ALA A 4 21.55 -6.03 -9.67
N ALA A 5 22.63 -6.56 -9.10
CA ALA A 5 22.66 -7.01 -7.70
C ALA A 5 22.79 -5.83 -6.73
N ALA A 6 23.59 -4.82 -7.09
CA ALA A 6 23.73 -3.58 -6.32
C ALA A 6 22.42 -2.79 -6.27
N SER A 7 21.75 -2.61 -7.41
CA SER A 7 20.45 -1.93 -7.49
C SER A 7 19.37 -2.62 -6.65
N ARG A 8 19.32 -3.96 -6.63
CA ARG A 8 18.39 -4.70 -5.74
C ARG A 8 18.72 -4.56 -4.26
N LEU A 9 19.99 -4.39 -3.90
CA LEU A 9 20.37 -4.16 -2.50
C LEU A 9 19.95 -2.77 -2.04
N GLU A 10 20.20 -1.74 -2.84
CA GLU A 10 19.76 -0.37 -2.57
C GLU A 10 18.23 -0.25 -2.48
N GLY A 11 17.51 -1.00 -3.32
CA GLY A 11 16.06 -1.13 -3.22
C GLY A 11 15.62 -1.72 -1.87
N ARG A 12 16.25 -2.81 -1.42
CA ARG A 12 15.93 -3.43 -0.12
C ARG A 12 16.24 -2.52 1.06
N ASP A 13 17.35 -1.79 1.03
CA ASP A 13 17.67 -0.81 2.07
C ASP A 13 16.65 0.33 2.12
N THR A 14 16.14 0.72 0.94
CA THR A 14 15.07 1.72 0.82
C THR A 14 13.73 1.22 1.34
N LEU A 15 13.40 -0.05 1.09
CA LEU A 15 12.24 -0.72 1.68
C LEU A 15 12.31 -0.74 3.21
N GLU A 16 13.46 -1.12 3.78
CA GLU A 16 13.63 -1.21 5.23
C GLU A 16 13.56 0.16 5.92
N ARG A 17 14.12 1.20 5.30
CA ARG A 17 13.93 2.59 5.75
C ARG A 17 12.46 2.99 5.74
N GLY A 18 11.71 2.60 4.70
CA GLY A 18 10.27 2.83 4.62
C GLY A 18 9.51 2.17 5.78
N ARG A 19 9.79 0.90 6.05
CA ARG A 19 9.19 0.17 7.19
C ARG A 19 9.48 0.84 8.53
N THR A 20 10.74 1.17 8.79
CA THR A 20 11.16 1.85 10.03
C THR A 20 10.46 3.22 10.17
N ALA A 21 10.35 3.99 9.09
CA ALA A 21 9.67 5.29 9.12
C ALA A 21 8.17 5.15 9.42
N VAL A 22 7.50 4.15 8.86
CA VAL A 22 6.09 3.81 9.16
C VAL A 22 5.91 3.47 10.63
N GLU A 23 6.77 2.61 11.19
CA GLU A 23 6.74 2.23 12.61
C GLU A 23 6.89 3.44 13.53
N ARG A 24 7.76 4.38 13.15
CA ARG A 24 7.98 5.65 13.85
C ARG A 24 6.95 6.73 13.53
N ARG A 25 5.95 6.43 12.67
CA ARG A 25 4.88 7.35 12.23
C ARG A 25 5.41 8.60 11.51
N VAL A 26 6.58 8.49 10.86
CA VAL A 26 7.16 9.54 10.03
C VAL A 26 6.63 9.37 8.61
N TRP A 27 5.36 9.72 8.40
CA TRP A 27 4.57 9.30 7.24
C TRP A 27 5.14 9.77 5.89
N ASP A 28 5.65 11.00 5.80
CA ASP A 28 6.17 11.52 4.53
C ASP A 28 7.48 10.81 4.12
N SER A 29 8.40 10.60 5.07
CA SER A 29 9.62 9.81 4.83
C SER A 29 9.30 8.33 4.53
N GLY A 30 8.30 7.77 5.22
CA GLY A 30 7.81 6.41 4.94
C GLY A 30 7.22 6.30 3.54
N CYS A 31 6.39 7.26 3.13
CA CYS A 31 5.81 7.33 1.80
C CYS A 31 6.90 7.41 0.73
N ALA A 32 7.84 8.35 0.86
CA ALA A 32 8.91 8.54 -0.12
C ALA A 32 9.80 7.29 -0.25
N SER A 33 10.15 6.66 0.86
CA SER A 33 10.99 5.45 0.85
C SER A 33 10.25 4.26 0.26
N LEU A 34 8.98 4.04 0.62
CA LEU A 34 8.21 2.92 0.08
C LEU A 34 7.86 3.12 -1.41
N MET A 35 7.65 4.36 -1.87
CA MET A 35 7.50 4.66 -3.31
C MET A 35 8.77 4.33 -4.08
N ALA A 36 9.95 4.73 -3.58
CA ALA A 36 11.21 4.39 -4.23
C ALA A 36 11.49 2.86 -4.25
N ALA A 37 11.06 2.15 -3.20
CA ALA A 37 11.07 0.68 -3.19
C ALA A 37 10.10 0.08 -4.23
N ASP A 38 8.96 0.72 -4.47
CA ASP A 38 7.99 0.31 -5.50
C ASP A 38 8.54 0.54 -6.91
N ASP A 39 9.10 1.72 -7.16
CA ASP A 39 9.70 2.11 -8.46
C ASP A 39 10.87 1.19 -8.83
N SER A 40 11.59 0.65 -7.84
CA SER A 40 12.68 -0.32 -8.04
C SER A 40 12.19 -1.78 -8.10
N GLY A 41 10.89 -2.03 -7.97
CA GLY A 41 10.27 -3.35 -8.11
C GLY A 41 10.51 -4.29 -6.94
N VAL A 42 10.96 -3.79 -5.78
CA VAL A 42 11.22 -4.61 -4.59
C VAL A 42 10.07 -4.59 -3.57
N LEU A 43 9.05 -3.74 -3.77
CA LEU A 43 7.85 -3.68 -2.93
C LEU A 43 6.84 -4.79 -3.29
N THR A 44 7.21 -6.03 -2.97
CA THR A 44 6.43 -7.23 -3.37
C THR A 44 5.48 -7.73 -2.31
N GLU A 45 5.79 -7.54 -1.02
CA GLU A 45 4.99 -8.08 0.09
C GLU A 45 3.69 -7.26 0.30
N PRO A 46 2.52 -7.90 0.39
CA PRO A 46 1.24 -7.19 0.49
C PRO A 46 1.14 -6.27 1.71
N GLU A 47 1.80 -6.61 2.81
CA GLU A 47 1.87 -5.78 4.01
C GLU A 47 2.63 -4.46 3.75
N ASP A 48 3.68 -4.47 2.94
CA ASP A 48 4.43 -3.25 2.61
C ASP A 48 3.69 -2.40 1.57
N ILE A 49 2.98 -3.03 0.65
CA ILE A 49 2.08 -2.36 -0.29
C ILE A 49 0.94 -1.66 0.48
N GLU A 50 0.35 -2.33 1.47
CA GLU A 50 -0.64 -1.74 2.37
C GLU A 50 -0.06 -0.57 3.18
N ARG A 51 1.18 -0.68 3.69
CA ARG A 51 1.88 0.43 4.38
C ARG A 51 2.05 1.64 3.47
N LEU A 52 2.41 1.43 2.20
CA LEU A 52 2.51 2.53 1.23
C LEU A 52 1.15 3.21 1.04
N ALA A 53 0.07 2.42 0.89
CA ALA A 53 -1.28 2.97 0.76
C ALA A 53 -1.68 3.83 1.99
N LEU A 54 -1.36 3.36 3.20
CA LEU A 54 -1.59 4.11 4.43
C LEU A 54 -0.80 5.43 4.47
N CYS A 55 0.50 5.38 4.17
CA CYS A 55 1.35 6.58 4.12
C CYS A 55 0.84 7.58 3.08
N ALA A 56 0.46 7.11 1.90
CA ALA A 56 -0.10 7.92 0.84
C ALA A 56 -1.38 8.64 1.29
N GLN A 57 -2.30 7.92 1.94
CA GLN A 57 -3.52 8.52 2.49
C GLN A 57 -3.21 9.59 3.54
N LEU A 58 -2.32 9.31 4.49
CA LEU A 58 -1.97 10.23 5.58
C LEU A 58 -1.19 11.47 5.11
N THR A 59 -0.64 11.42 3.90
CA THR A 59 0.11 12.53 3.28
C THR A 59 -0.66 13.19 2.14
N GLY A 60 -1.93 12.86 1.93
CA GLY A 60 -2.81 13.51 0.96
C GLY A 60 -2.66 13.03 -0.49
N ARG A 61 -1.94 11.92 -0.74
CA ARG A 61 -1.73 11.30 -2.05
C ARG A 61 -2.83 10.27 -2.33
N GLN A 62 -4.06 10.74 -2.54
CA GLN A 62 -5.27 9.91 -2.57
C GLN A 62 -5.26 8.83 -3.67
N GLU A 63 -4.93 9.21 -4.91
CA GLU A 63 -4.92 8.29 -6.05
C GLU A 63 -3.89 7.17 -5.86
N LEU A 64 -2.76 7.49 -5.22
CA LEU A 64 -1.73 6.52 -4.87
C LEU A 64 -2.25 5.55 -3.80
N ALA A 65 -2.92 6.04 -2.76
CA ALA A 65 -3.52 5.20 -1.73
C ALA A 65 -4.56 4.23 -2.31
N GLU A 66 -5.43 4.72 -3.19
CA GLU A 66 -6.46 3.91 -3.85
C GLU A 66 -5.86 2.77 -4.67
N ALA A 67 -4.87 3.08 -5.51
CA ALA A 67 -4.19 2.09 -6.34
C ALA A 67 -3.49 1.01 -5.50
N HIS A 68 -2.83 1.42 -4.41
CA HIS A 68 -2.04 0.50 -3.59
C HIS A 68 -2.89 -0.36 -2.66
N TRP A 69 -4.00 0.14 -2.11
CA TRP A 69 -4.92 -0.74 -1.38
C TRP A 69 -5.60 -1.76 -2.30
N ALA A 70 -5.94 -1.39 -3.53
CA ALA A 70 -6.46 -2.34 -4.51
C ALA A 70 -5.43 -3.42 -4.84
N ARG A 71 -4.16 -3.03 -5.07
CA ARG A 71 -3.05 -3.97 -5.31
C ARG A 71 -2.82 -4.90 -4.12
N ALA A 72 -2.73 -4.36 -2.91
CA ALA A 72 -2.55 -5.13 -1.68
C ALA A 72 -3.71 -6.12 -1.47
N HIS A 73 -4.96 -5.71 -1.74
CA HIS A 73 -6.11 -6.60 -1.68
C HIS A 73 -5.93 -7.83 -2.57
N GLU A 74 -5.60 -7.66 -3.85
CA GLU A 74 -5.39 -8.79 -4.78
C GLU A 74 -4.25 -9.70 -4.29
N CYS A 75 -3.12 -9.12 -3.85
CA CYS A 75 -2.01 -9.91 -3.32
C CYS A 75 -2.38 -10.72 -2.06
N PHE A 76 -3.19 -10.16 -1.16
CA PHE A 76 -3.70 -10.89 0.00
C PHE A 76 -4.69 -11.99 -0.38
N VAL A 77 -5.55 -11.75 -1.38
CA VAL A 77 -6.47 -12.77 -1.94
C VAL A 77 -5.67 -13.93 -2.54
N ASP A 78 -4.67 -13.64 -3.37
CA ASP A 78 -3.82 -14.65 -4.00
C ASP A 78 -3.05 -15.49 -2.96
N ARG A 79 -2.65 -14.87 -1.85
CA ARG A 79 -2.00 -15.54 -0.71
C ARG A 79 -2.97 -16.31 0.19
N GLY A 80 -4.29 -16.15 0.00
CA GLY A 80 -5.33 -16.74 0.86
C GLY A 80 -5.46 -16.07 2.23
N ASP A 81 -4.86 -14.90 2.44
CA ASP A 81 -5.01 -14.11 3.67
C ASP A 81 -6.24 -13.21 3.59
N ILE A 82 -7.38 -13.79 3.97
CA ILE A 82 -8.67 -13.11 3.96
C ILE A 82 -8.69 -11.88 4.88
N ARG A 83 -7.96 -11.92 6.01
CA ARG A 83 -7.95 -10.78 6.95
C ARG A 83 -7.24 -9.58 6.34
N GLY A 84 -6.11 -9.81 5.68
CA GLY A 84 -5.38 -8.79 4.94
C GLY A 84 -6.22 -8.19 3.82
N ALA A 85 -6.89 -9.04 3.03
CA ALA A 85 -7.76 -8.62 1.93
C ALA A 85 -8.93 -7.75 2.43
N VAL A 86 -9.67 -8.21 3.44
CA VAL A 86 -10.81 -7.48 4.03
C VAL A 86 -10.38 -6.11 4.54
N ARG A 87 -9.23 -6.01 5.21
CA ARG A 87 -8.70 -4.74 5.72
C ARG A 87 -8.40 -3.75 4.59
N CYS A 88 -7.79 -4.20 3.50
CA CYS A 88 -7.54 -3.35 2.33
C CYS A 88 -8.85 -2.88 1.69
N ALA A 89 -9.80 -3.79 1.49
CA ALA A 89 -11.12 -3.47 0.93
C ALA A 89 -11.90 -2.48 1.81
N PHE A 90 -11.83 -2.63 3.13
CA PHE A 90 -12.47 -1.72 4.08
C PHE A 90 -11.91 -0.30 3.96
N TRP A 91 -10.58 -0.14 4.04
CA TRP A 91 -9.95 1.17 3.96
C TRP A 91 -10.19 1.84 2.62
N LEU A 92 -10.05 1.10 1.52
CA LEU A 92 -10.34 1.61 0.18
C LEU A 92 -11.81 2.06 0.03
N GLY A 93 -12.75 1.26 0.54
CA GLY A 93 -14.17 1.63 0.54
C GLY A 93 -14.42 2.90 1.36
N LEU A 94 -13.84 3.00 2.56
CA LEU A 94 -14.01 4.15 3.44
C LEU A 94 -13.47 5.44 2.82
N VAL A 95 -12.26 5.44 2.26
CA VAL A 95 -11.67 6.65 1.67
C VAL A 95 -12.41 7.12 0.43
N LEU A 96 -12.94 6.20 -0.39
CA LEU A 96 -13.73 6.55 -1.58
C LEU A 96 -15.07 7.20 -1.20
N ILE A 97 -15.70 6.72 -0.11
CA ILE A 97 -16.94 7.30 0.41
C ILE A 97 -16.68 8.72 0.94
N VAL A 98 -15.64 8.90 1.74
CA VAL A 98 -15.32 10.18 2.39
C VAL A 98 -14.70 11.20 1.42
N GLY A 99 -13.94 10.74 0.43
CA GLY A 99 -13.08 11.59 -0.40
C GLY A 99 -13.79 12.39 -1.49
N ARG A 100 -14.80 11.83 -2.17
CA ARG A 100 -15.47 12.50 -3.33
C ARG A 100 -16.93 12.11 -3.60
N GLY A 101 -17.61 11.36 -2.72
CA GLY A 101 -19.01 10.96 -2.94
C GLY A 101 -19.20 9.95 -4.09
N VAL A 102 -18.19 9.15 -4.42
CA VAL A 102 -18.31 8.06 -5.41
C VAL A 102 -18.91 6.82 -4.71
N GLU A 103 -20.13 6.98 -4.20
CA GLU A 103 -20.83 6.02 -3.33
C GLU A 103 -20.90 4.62 -3.92
N ALA A 104 -21.08 4.51 -5.24
CA ALA A 104 -21.14 3.22 -5.94
C ALA A 104 -19.81 2.43 -5.87
N ARG A 105 -18.67 3.09 -6.07
CA ARG A 105 -17.35 2.44 -6.05
C ARG A 105 -16.93 2.11 -4.61
N GLY A 106 -17.17 3.01 -3.67
CA GLY A 106 -16.95 2.77 -2.25
C GLY A 106 -17.81 1.62 -1.72
N GLY A 107 -19.11 1.60 -2.06
CA GLY A 107 -20.04 0.55 -1.66
C GLY A 107 -19.64 -0.84 -2.15
N ALA A 108 -19.11 -0.96 -3.37
CA ALA A 108 -18.62 -2.23 -3.90
C ALA A 108 -17.45 -2.79 -3.07
N TRP A 109 -16.51 -1.95 -2.64
CA TRP A 109 -15.38 -2.34 -1.79
C TRP A 109 -15.84 -2.72 -0.37
N ILE A 110 -16.77 -1.99 0.22
CA ILE A 110 -17.38 -2.38 1.51
C ILE A 110 -18.12 -3.72 1.39
N GLY A 111 -18.76 -4.00 0.25
CA GLY A 111 -19.35 -5.31 -0.04
C GLY A 111 -18.31 -6.44 -0.08
N ARG A 112 -17.11 -6.20 -0.63
CA ARG A 112 -16.00 -7.16 -0.56
C ARG A 112 -15.52 -7.40 0.87
N ALA A 113 -15.43 -6.35 1.69
CA ALA A 113 -14.99 -6.46 3.08
C ALA A 113 -15.96 -7.24 4.00
N ARG A 114 -17.20 -7.50 3.55
CA ARG A 114 -18.23 -8.24 4.32
C ARG A 114 -18.28 -9.74 4.00
N ARG A 115 -17.51 -10.22 3.03
CA ARG A 115 -17.47 -11.62 2.60
C ARG A 115 -16.20 -12.29 3.12
#